data_AF-A0A915DPD6-F1
#
_entry.id   AF-A0A915DPD6-F1
#
_cell.length_a   1.000
_cell.length_b   1.000
_cell.length_c   1.000
_cell.angle_alpha   90.00
_cell.angle_beta   90.00
_cell.angle_gamma   90.00
#
_symmetry.space_group_name_H-M   'P 1'
#
loop_
_entity.id
_entity.type
_entity.pdbx_description
1 polymer ?
#
loop_
_entity_poly.entity_id
_entity_poly.type
_entity_poly.pdbx_seq_one_letter_code
_entity_poly.pdbx_strand_id
1 'polypeptide(L)'
;MSKTIRTFRFIPDYSPWSGGVWERMVGVLKTSYRKVVCRRKLDYEQFITLVPKLEAIVNSRPLTYLYEDSLEVIRPVDFLLPKADLKYTLGGRRSGRS
;
A
#
# COMPACT_ATOMS: atom_id res chain seq x y z
N MET A 1 20.67 5.18 -28.13
CA MET A 1 19.96 4.54 -27.00
C MET A 1 20.91 4.46 -25.81
N SER A 2 20.77 5.32 -24.79
CA SER A 2 21.63 5.21 -23.61
C SER A 2 21.21 3.99 -22.78
N LYS A 3 22.17 3.11 -22.48
CA LYS A 3 21.98 2.07 -21.46
C LYS A 3 22.05 2.76 -20.11
N THR A 4 20.91 2.97 -19.46
CA THR A 4 20.87 3.40 -18.05
C THR A 4 21.29 2.22 -17.18
N ILE A 5 22.57 2.18 -16.78
CA ILE A 5 23.06 1.23 -15.78
C ILE A 5 22.46 1.66 -14.43
N ARG A 6 21.62 0.81 -13.83
CA ARG A 6 21.10 1.03 -12.47
C ARG A 6 22.24 0.84 -11.47
N THR A 7 22.60 1.90 -10.75
CA THR A 7 23.61 1.82 -9.68
C THR A 7 22.94 1.39 -8.38
N PHE A 8 23.50 0.39 -7.70
CA PHE A 8 23.09 0.05 -6.34
C PHE A 8 23.55 1.16 -5.40
N ARG A 9 22.63 1.68 -4.58
CA ARG A 9 22.93 2.67 -3.55
C ARG A 9 22.60 2.07 -2.18
N PHE A 10 23.62 1.89 -1.36
CA PHE A 10 23.48 1.39 0.01
C PHE A 10 23.14 2.54 0.97
N ILE A 11 22.54 2.18 2.10
CA ILE A 11 22.33 3.12 3.21
C ILE A 11 23.71 3.45 3.79
N PRO A 12 24.06 4.74 3.98
CA PRO A 12 25.33 5.12 4.59
C PRO A 12 25.45 4.60 6.02
N ASP A 13 26.67 4.21 6.41
CA ASP A 13 26.98 3.80 7.78
C ASP A 13 26.58 4.91 8.77
N TYR A 14 26.20 4.49 9.98
CA TYR A 14 25.76 5.40 11.06
C TYR A 14 24.56 6.30 10.73
N SER A 15 23.77 5.96 9.71
CA SER A 15 22.58 6.71 9.31
C SER A 15 21.28 5.93 9.52
N PRO A 16 20.91 5.58 10.77
CA PRO A 16 19.74 4.77 11.07
C PRO A 16 18.42 5.39 10.58
N TRP A 17 18.36 6.72 10.45
CA TRP A 17 17.19 7.42 9.92
C TRP A 17 16.90 7.11 8.44
N SER A 18 17.93 6.78 7.66
CA SER A 18 17.82 6.52 6.22
C SER A 18 17.04 5.25 5.91
N GLY A 19 17.07 4.25 6.81
CA GLY A 19 16.27 3.02 6.70
C GLY A 19 14.84 3.17 7.20
N GLY A 20 14.55 4.20 8.02
CA GLY A 20 13.29 4.30 8.77
C GLY A 20 12.03 4.39 7.91
N VAL A 21 12.12 4.89 6.67
CA VAL A 21 10.98 4.89 5.73
C VAL A 21 10.61 3.46 5.34
N TRP A 22 11.60 2.64 4.97
CA TRP A 22 11.39 1.24 4.61
C TRP A 22 10.87 0.42 5.78
N GLU A 23 11.42 0.64 6.97
CA GLU A 23 10.98 -0.04 8.19
C GLU A 23 9.52 0.27 8.51
N ARG A 24 9.11 1.55 8.42
CA ARG A 24 7.71 1.96 8.62
C ARG A 24 6.80 1.32 7.57
N MET A 25 7.21 1.28 6.30
CA MET A 25 6.45 0.65 5.23
C MET A 25 6.23 -0.84 5.49
N VAL A 26 7.28 -1.56 5.88
CA VAL A 26 7.20 -2.97 6.29
C VAL A 26 6.29 -3.13 7.52
N GLY A 27 6.33 -2.20 8.46
CA GLY A 27 5.43 -2.15 9.62
C GLY A 27 3.95 -2.04 9.23
N VAL A 28 3.61 -1.19 8.26
CA VAL A 28 2.24 -1.04 7.74
C VAL A 28 1.76 -2.33 7.09
N LEU A 29 2.58 -2.96 6.25
CA LEU A 29 2.25 -4.25 5.63
C LEU A 29 2.05 -5.36 6.67
N LYS A 30 2.96 -5.51 7.63
CA LYS A 30 2.85 -6.52 8.70
C LYS A 30 1.61 -6.31 9.56
N THR A 31 1.27 -5.06 9.86
CA THR A 31 0.07 -4.72 10.64
C THR A 31 -1.20 -5.08 9.88
N SER A 32 -1.24 -4.75 8.59
CA SER A 32 -2.36 -5.08 7.70
C SER A 32 -2.51 -6.60 7.55
N TYR A 33 -1.40 -7.32 7.39
CA TYR A 33 -1.34 -8.77 7.36
C TYR A 33 -1.90 -9.40 8.64
N ARG A 34 -1.44 -8.95 9.81
CA ARG A 34 -1.92 -9.45 11.11
C ARG A 34 -3.43 -9.26 11.28
N LYS A 35 -4.00 -8.17 10.75
CA LYS A 35 -5.46 -7.92 10.78
C LYS A 35 -6.25 -8.88 9.90
N VAL A 36 -5.72 -9.29 8.76
CA VAL A 36 -6.41 -10.19 7.82
C VAL A 36 -6.27 -11.66 8.24
N VAL A 37 -5.08 -12.06 8.67
CA VAL A 37 -4.76 -13.47 8.97
C VAL A 37 -5.10 -13.85 10.42
N CYS A 38 -5.11 -12.87 11.33
CA CYS A 38 -5.34 -13.07 12.76
C CYS A 38 -4.41 -14.13 13.35
N ARG A 39 -4.95 -15.29 13.78
CA ARG A 39 -4.20 -16.41 14.39
C ARG A 39 -4.02 -17.61 13.45
N ARG A 40 -4.38 -17.49 12.17
CA ARG A 40 -4.32 -18.59 11.21
C ARG A 40 -2.90 -18.75 10.65
N LYS A 41 -2.51 -20.00 10.38
CA LYS A 41 -1.33 -20.29 9.55
C LYS A 41 -1.79 -20.33 8.10
N LEU A 42 -1.15 -19.54 7.25
CA LEU A 42 -1.38 -19.57 5.81
C LEU A 42 -0.41 -20.55 5.15
N ASP A 43 -0.91 -21.24 4.14
CA ASP A 43 -0.06 -21.99 3.22
C ASP A 43 0.67 -21.04 2.26
N TYR A 44 1.73 -21.52 1.60
CA TYR A 44 2.54 -20.72 0.69
C TYR A 44 1.71 -20.08 -0.43
N GLU A 45 0.80 -20.85 -1.05
CA GLU A 45 -0.08 -20.37 -2.13
C GLU A 45 -1.04 -19.26 -1.66
N GLN A 46 -1.48 -19.36 -0.41
CA GLN A 46 -2.34 -18.34 0.18
C GLN A 46 -1.54 -17.08 0.49
N PHE A 47 -0.30 -17.23 0.97
CA PHE A 47 0.58 -16.12 1.28
C PHE A 47 0.95 -15.31 0.02
N ILE A 48 1.38 -15.98 -1.05
CA ILE A 48 1.79 -15.31 -2.29
C ILE A 48 0.63 -14.56 -2.95
N THR A 49 -0.60 -15.04 -2.78
CA THR A 49 -1.82 -14.37 -3.27
C THR A 49 -2.25 -13.21 -2.36
N LEU A 50 -2.02 -13.34 -1.05
CA LEU A 50 -2.50 -12.37 -0.07
C LEU A 50 -1.60 -11.12 0.00
N VAL A 51 -0.30 -11.26 -0.19
CA VAL A 51 0.63 -10.12 -0.18
C VAL A 51 0.27 -9.05 -1.24
N PRO A 52 0.02 -9.38 -2.52
CA PRO A 52 -0.42 -8.40 -3.52
C PRO A 52 -1.76 -7.74 -3.17
N LYS A 53 -2.69 -8.47 -2.55
CA LYS A 53 -3.96 -7.90 -2.08
C LYS A 53 -3.75 -6.87 -0.99
N LEU A 54 -2.84 -7.16 -0.05
CA LEU A 54 -2.47 -6.20 1.00
C LEU A 54 -1.78 -4.97 0.43
N GLU A 55 -0.87 -5.16 -0.53
CA GLU A 55 -0.21 -4.06 -1.24
C GLU A 55 -1.24 -3.15 -1.91
N ALA A 56 -2.20 -3.73 -2.65
CA ALA A 56 -3.27 -2.97 -3.29
C ALA A 56 -4.11 -2.18 -2.27
N ILE A 57 -4.42 -2.76 -1.11
CA ILE A 57 -5.14 -2.08 -0.03
C ILE A 57 -4.31 -0.91 0.53
N VAL A 58 -3.02 -1.12 0.81
CA VAL A 58 -2.16 -0.06 1.34
C VAL A 58 -2.02 1.09 0.34
N ASN A 59 -1.84 0.78 -0.94
CA ASN A 59 -1.66 1.78 -2.00
C ASN A 59 -2.95 2.54 -2.38
N SER A 60 -4.13 1.96 -2.14
CA SER A 60 -5.43 2.58 -2.42
C SER A 60 -5.99 3.36 -1.23
N ARG A 61 -5.44 3.18 -0.02
CA ARG A 61 -5.96 3.82 1.18
C ARG A 61 -5.64 5.32 1.19
N PRO A 62 -6.63 6.19 1.44
CA PRO A 62 -6.42 7.63 1.62
C PRO A 62 -5.38 7.94 2.70
N LEU A 63 -4.47 8.89 2.42
CA LEU A 63 -3.52 9.42 3.41
C LEU A 63 -4.12 10.57 4.23
N THR A 64 -5.13 11.25 3.70
CA THR A 64 -5.82 12.37 4.31
C THR A 64 -7.25 12.02 4.72
N TYR A 65 -7.78 12.75 5.69
CA TYR A 65 -9.20 12.68 6.02
C TYR A 65 -10.02 13.25 4.87
N LEU A 66 -11.13 12.57 4.55
CA LEU A 66 -12.11 13.05 3.58
C LEU A 66 -12.94 14.14 4.26
N TYR A 67 -12.76 15.39 3.84
CA TYR A 67 -13.69 16.47 4.16
C TYR A 67 -14.64 16.66 2.97
N GLU A 68 -15.89 17.03 3.23
CA GLU A 68 -16.92 17.24 2.19
C GLU A 68 -16.46 18.20 1.07
N ASP A 69 -15.62 19.17 1.40
CA ASP A 69 -15.08 20.18 0.47
C ASP A 69 -13.63 19.92 0.02
N SER A 70 -13.04 18.76 0.37
CA SER A 70 -11.63 18.48 0.03
C SER A 70 -11.47 18.02 -1.42
N LEU A 71 -10.81 18.87 -2.21
CA LEU A 71 -10.39 18.61 -3.59
C LEU A 71 -9.35 17.48 -3.60
N GLU A 72 -9.76 16.32 -4.11
CA GLU A 72 -8.95 15.15 -4.45
C GLU A 72 -8.22 14.43 -3.27
N VAL A 73 -8.55 13.16 -3.10
CA VAL A 73 -7.99 12.29 -2.08
C VAL A 73 -6.61 11.80 -2.50
N ILE A 74 -5.56 12.16 -1.75
CA ILE A 74 -4.20 11.69 -2.02
C ILE A 74 -4.02 10.30 -1.41
N ARG A 75 -3.67 9.31 -2.24
CA ARG A 75 -3.31 7.94 -1.85
C ARG A 75 -1.84 7.68 -2.20
N PRO A 76 -1.19 6.66 -1.60
CA PRO A 76 0.21 6.36 -1.91
C PRO A 76 0.46 6.06 -3.40
N VAL A 77 -0.50 5.46 -4.10
CA VAL A 77 -0.37 5.21 -5.55
C VAL A 77 -0.24 6.49 -6.36
N ASP A 78 -0.84 7.59 -5.90
CA ASP A 78 -0.94 8.83 -6.68
C ASP A 78 0.43 9.53 -6.82
N PHE A 79 1.42 9.18 -5.98
CA PHE A 79 2.80 9.63 -6.13
C PHE A 79 3.51 9.01 -7.35
N LEU A 80 3.13 7.79 -7.73
CA LEU A 80 3.70 7.09 -8.88
C LEU A 80 2.83 7.26 -10.12
N LEU A 81 1.52 7.21 -9.93
CA LEU A 81 0.50 7.26 -10.98
C LEU A 81 -0.58 8.26 -10.57
N PRO A 82 -0.39 9.56 -10.85
CA PRO A 82 -1.37 10.58 -10.52
C PRO A 82 -2.74 10.25 -11.14
N LYS A 83 -3.81 10.35 -10.35
CA LYS A 83 -5.21 10.14 -10.79
C LYS A 83 -5.49 8.73 -11.33
N ALA A 84 -4.79 7.71 -10.85
CA ALA A 84 -5.07 6.32 -11.21
C ALA A 84 -6.52 5.95 -10.84
N ASP A 85 -7.33 5.56 -11.83
CA ASP A 85 -8.66 4.98 -11.62
C ASP A 85 -8.52 3.56 -11.07
N LEU A 86 -8.42 3.47 -9.74
CA LEU A 86 -8.33 2.19 -9.05
C LEU A 86 -9.73 1.57 -8.95
N LYS A 87 -10.01 0.57 -9.78
CA LYS A 87 -11.30 -0.17 -9.78
C LYS A 87 -11.55 -1.04 -8.54
N TYR A 88 -10.74 -0.95 -7.49
CA TYR A 88 -10.93 -1.72 -6.26
C TYR A 88 -12.06 -1.09 -5.45
N THR A 89 -13.30 -1.37 -5.84
CA THR A 89 -14.48 -1.12 -5.00
C THR A 89 -14.31 -1.92 -3.70
N LEU A 90 -13.93 -1.25 -2.61
CA LEU A 90 -14.18 -1.76 -1.28
C LEU A 90 -15.70 -1.93 -1.17
N GLY A 91 -16.16 -3.18 -1.14
CA GLY A 91 -17.57 -3.51 -1.14
C GLY A 91 -18.35 -2.70 -0.10
N GLY A 92 -19.19 -1.79 -0.58
CA GLY A 92 -20.10 -0.96 0.19
C GLY A 92 -21.53 -1.08 -0.35
N ARG A 93 -22.21 -2.14 0.12
CA ARG A 93 -23.67 -2.38 0.20
C ARG A 93 -24.53 -2.28 -1.07
N ARG A 94 -25.06 -3.45 -1.47
CA ARG A 94 -26.46 -3.57 -1.89
C ARG A 94 -27.35 -3.03 -0.77
N SER A 95 -28.17 -2.05 -1.09
CA SER A 95 -29.39 -1.68 -0.37
C SER A 95 -30.40 -1.25 -1.43
N GLY A 96 -31.21 -2.19 -1.90
CA GLY A 96 -32.42 -1.83 -2.64
C GLY A 96 -33.45 -1.23 -1.68
N ARG A 97 -34.11 -0.15 -2.12
CA ARG A 97 -35.54 0.11 -1.93
C ARG A 97 -35.92 1.48 -2.49
N SER A 98 -36.56 1.44 -3.65
CA SER A 98 -37.81 2.11 -4.06
C SER A 98 -37.72 2.52 -5.52
#